data_AF-A0A9P7ZWW2-F1
#
_entry.id   AF-A0A9P7ZWW2-F1
#
_cell.length_a   1.000
_cell.length_b   1.000
_cell.length_c   1.000
_cell.angle_alpha   90.00
_cell.angle_beta   90.00
_cell.angle_gamma   90.00
#
_symmetry.space_group_name_H-M   'P 1'
#
loop_
_entity.id
_entity.type
_entity.pdbx_description
1 polymer ?
#
loop_
_entity_poly.entity_id
_entity_poly.type
_entity_poly.pdbx_seq_one_letter_code
_entity_poly.pdbx_strand_id
1 'polypeptide(L)'
;MVVTAVHQIAVHIYSLDEGRYKHRLHGEWREGQLPSTNNGRHSRGFMLPYTAFVQREFHDPDRYPHGLADAAAYWLEGEIFGGVMLFDRGQSDTDCKAIWMQGHRIHGACTLYPPTTVQLDALIRFLLNDTGVLANTPCPLPILATAENRPRWDTLDAFTDHHIFRNRYEREPKSPLISQEAPNRFWCRRGPSMLDWPECEDE
;
A
#
# COMPACT_ATOMS: atom_id res chain seq x y z
N MET A 1 10.23 5.99 -9.14
CA MET A 1 10.73 5.16 -10.25
C MET A 1 11.26 3.80 -9.80
N VAL A 2 12.12 3.72 -8.76
CA VAL A 2 12.65 2.42 -8.27
C VAL A 2 11.55 1.47 -7.78
N VAL A 3 10.64 1.94 -6.94
CA VAL A 3 9.55 1.08 -6.42
C VAL A 3 8.64 0.58 -7.54
N THR A 4 8.32 1.44 -8.51
CA THR A 4 7.57 1.04 -9.71
C THR A 4 8.31 -0.03 -10.51
N ALA A 5 9.64 0.08 -10.67
CA ALA A 5 10.43 -0.94 -11.36
C ALA A 5 10.42 -2.27 -10.59
N VAL A 6 10.58 -2.24 -9.26
CA VAL A 6 10.48 -3.44 -8.41
C VAL A 6 9.11 -4.10 -8.53
N HIS A 7 8.04 -3.31 -8.53
CA HIS A 7 6.68 -3.80 -8.77
C HIS A 7 6.57 -4.53 -10.12
N GLN A 8 7.04 -3.90 -11.20
CA GLN A 8 6.98 -4.49 -12.56
C GLN A 8 7.83 -5.75 -12.68
N ILE A 9 9.00 -5.80 -12.03
CA ILE A 9 9.83 -7.02 -11.95
C ILE A 9 9.08 -8.12 -11.21
N ALA A 10 8.41 -7.81 -10.10
CA ALA A 10 7.63 -8.77 -9.33
C ALA A 10 6.46 -9.33 -10.15
N VAL A 11 5.71 -8.45 -10.85
CA VAL A 11 4.66 -8.86 -11.79
C VAL A 11 5.22 -9.79 -12.86
N HIS A 12 6.36 -9.42 -13.46
CA HIS A 12 7.00 -10.23 -14.49
C HIS A 12 7.40 -11.61 -13.96
N ILE A 13 8.10 -11.68 -12.82
CA ILE A 13 8.53 -12.95 -12.20
C ILE A 13 7.31 -13.80 -11.82
N TYR A 14 6.27 -13.21 -11.25
CA TYR A 14 5.01 -13.91 -10.94
C TYR A 14 4.35 -14.47 -12.22
N SER A 15 4.51 -13.79 -13.34
CA SER A 15 3.90 -14.22 -14.62
C SER A 15 4.69 -15.33 -15.32
N LEU A 16 5.93 -15.63 -14.93
CA LEU A 16 6.75 -16.63 -15.60
C LEU A 16 6.22 -18.07 -15.41
N ASP A 17 5.37 -18.32 -14.40
CA ASP A 17 4.65 -19.59 -14.12
C ASP A 17 5.41 -20.87 -14.54
N GLU A 18 6.70 -20.98 -14.19
CA GLU A 18 7.56 -22.13 -14.55
C GLU A 18 7.22 -23.41 -13.75
N GLY A 19 5.99 -23.54 -13.24
CA GLY A 19 5.49 -24.73 -12.52
C GLY A 19 6.02 -24.91 -11.09
N ARG A 20 7.01 -24.11 -10.64
CA ARG A 20 7.54 -24.14 -9.26
C ARG A 20 6.64 -23.41 -8.27
N TYR A 21 5.93 -22.38 -8.73
CA TYR A 21 4.96 -21.59 -7.96
C TYR A 21 3.60 -21.84 -8.58
N LYS A 22 2.80 -22.74 -8.01
CA LYS A 22 1.49 -23.10 -8.58
C LYS A 22 0.49 -21.97 -8.33
N HIS A 23 0.55 -20.91 -9.14
CA HIS A 23 -0.41 -19.79 -9.12
C HIS A 23 -1.85 -20.32 -9.22
N ARG A 24 -2.04 -21.40 -9.99
CA ARG A 24 -3.31 -22.14 -10.10
C ARG A 24 -3.83 -22.67 -8.76
N LEU A 25 -2.98 -23.24 -7.90
CA LEU A 25 -3.41 -23.73 -6.58
C LEU A 25 -3.89 -22.57 -5.69
N HIS A 26 -3.19 -21.44 -5.75
CA HIS A 26 -3.61 -20.25 -5.02
C HIS A 26 -4.92 -19.68 -5.58
N GLY A 27 -5.08 -19.63 -6.90
CA GLY A 27 -6.33 -19.21 -7.56
C GLY A 27 -7.51 -20.09 -7.18
N GLU A 28 -7.37 -21.41 -7.31
CA GLU A 28 -8.39 -22.41 -6.93
C GLU A 28 -8.74 -22.32 -5.44
N TRP A 29 -7.73 -22.21 -4.56
CA TRP A 29 -7.96 -22.02 -3.13
C TRP A 29 -8.70 -20.71 -2.86
N ARG A 30 -8.28 -19.59 -3.46
CA ARG A 30 -8.92 -18.28 -3.30
C ARG A 30 -10.39 -18.37 -3.69
N GLU A 31 -10.67 -18.90 -4.88
CA GLU A 31 -12.04 -19.10 -5.38
C GLU A 31 -12.88 -19.97 -4.44
N GLY A 32 -12.29 -21.03 -3.87
CA GLY A 32 -12.95 -21.88 -2.88
C GLY A 32 -13.18 -21.21 -1.51
N GLN A 33 -12.43 -20.16 -1.17
CA GLN A 33 -12.60 -19.39 0.07
C GLN A 33 -13.53 -18.18 -0.09
N LEU A 34 -13.80 -17.74 -1.32
CA LEU A 34 -14.72 -16.62 -1.56
C LEU A 34 -16.11 -17.01 -1.06
N PRO A 35 -16.68 -16.32 -0.04
CA PRO A 35 -18.05 -16.59 0.35
C PRO A 35 -18.96 -16.34 -0.85
N SER A 36 -19.99 -17.17 -1.04
CA SER A 36 -21.02 -16.97 -2.06
C SER A 36 -21.75 -15.64 -1.77
N THR A 37 -21.20 -14.52 -2.23
CA THR A 37 -21.76 -13.20 -1.97
C THR A 37 -22.91 -12.97 -2.93
N ASN A 38 -24.06 -12.57 -2.38
CA ASN A 38 -25.35 -12.52 -3.06
C ASN A 38 -25.48 -11.42 -4.15
N ASN A 39 -24.38 -10.86 -4.65
CA ASN A 39 -24.34 -9.80 -5.67
C ASN A 39 -22.97 -9.67 -6.38
N GLY A 40 -22.08 -10.67 -6.28
CA GLY A 40 -20.75 -10.63 -6.92
C GLY A 40 -19.78 -9.56 -6.38
N ARG A 41 -20.06 -8.97 -5.21
CA ARG A 41 -19.16 -8.04 -4.52
C ARG A 41 -18.71 -8.65 -3.20
N HIS A 42 -17.40 -8.75 -3.01
CA HIS A 42 -16.80 -9.23 -1.78
C HIS A 42 -17.22 -8.37 -0.58
N SER A 43 -17.59 -9.01 0.54
CA SER A 43 -17.92 -8.31 1.77
C SER A 43 -16.75 -7.43 2.20
N ARG A 44 -17.00 -6.14 2.48
CA ARG A 44 -16.01 -5.25 3.11
C ARG A 44 -15.52 -5.91 4.40
N GLY A 45 -14.27 -6.34 4.43
CA GLY A 45 -13.66 -7.04 5.57
C GLY A 45 -13.30 -8.50 5.32
N PHE A 46 -13.65 -9.09 4.16
CA PHE A 46 -13.04 -10.36 3.77
C PHE A 46 -11.57 -10.11 3.42
N MET A 47 -10.69 -10.61 4.28
CA MET A 47 -9.24 -10.53 4.08
C MET A 47 -8.75 -11.93 3.70
N LEU A 48 -8.04 -12.04 2.58
CA LEU A 48 -7.32 -13.26 2.27
C LEU A 48 -6.29 -13.49 3.39
N PRO A 49 -6.12 -14.72 3.92
CA PRO A 49 -5.10 -14.99 4.93
C PRO A 49 -3.74 -14.45 4.48
N TYR A 50 -3.05 -13.81 5.42
CA TYR A 50 -1.75 -13.13 5.23
C TYR A 50 -0.62 -14.00 4.68
N THR A 51 -0.83 -15.32 4.56
CA THR A 51 0.07 -16.26 3.90
C THR A 51 -0.08 -16.27 2.38
N ALA A 52 -1.18 -15.74 1.84
CA ALA A 52 -1.30 -15.36 0.45
C ALA A 52 -0.54 -14.05 0.26
N PHE A 53 0.27 -13.93 -0.78
CA PHE A 53 1.04 -12.72 -1.14
C PHE A 53 0.12 -11.50 -1.38
N VAL A 54 -0.42 -10.93 -0.30
CA VAL A 54 -1.49 -9.94 -0.31
C VAL A 54 -1.22 -8.89 0.76
N GLN A 55 -1.31 -7.63 0.36
CA GLN A 55 -1.25 -6.48 1.26
C GLN A 55 -2.69 -6.08 1.66
N ARG A 56 -2.91 -5.71 2.93
CA ARG A 56 -4.24 -5.46 3.53
C ARG A 56 -5.12 -4.46 2.74
N GLU A 57 -4.57 -3.37 2.26
CA GLU A 57 -5.23 -2.33 1.47
C GLU A 57 -5.17 -2.57 -0.04
N PHE A 58 -4.27 -3.45 -0.52
CA PHE A 58 -4.08 -3.79 -1.94
C PHE A 58 -4.35 -5.28 -2.22
N HIS A 59 -5.59 -5.71 -1.93
CA HIS A 59 -6.00 -7.12 -1.99
C HIS A 59 -7.04 -7.45 -3.06
N ASP A 60 -7.40 -6.50 -3.92
CA ASP A 60 -8.46 -6.66 -4.92
C ASP A 60 -7.88 -6.88 -6.33
N PRO A 61 -7.58 -8.13 -6.71
CA PRO A 61 -6.92 -8.43 -7.98
C PRO A 61 -7.80 -8.08 -9.18
N ASP A 62 -9.12 -8.09 -9.06
CA ASP A 62 -10.02 -7.84 -10.18
C ASP A 62 -9.95 -6.39 -10.68
N ARG A 63 -9.37 -5.50 -9.87
CA ARG A 63 -9.10 -4.09 -10.22
C ARG A 63 -7.78 -3.87 -10.93
N TYR A 64 -6.86 -4.83 -10.87
CA TYR A 64 -5.49 -4.63 -11.32
C TYR A 64 -5.28 -5.14 -12.74
N PRO A 65 -4.53 -4.42 -13.61
CA PRO A 65 -4.28 -4.81 -14.99
C PRO A 65 -3.70 -6.22 -15.16
N HIS A 66 -2.88 -6.68 -14.21
CA HIS A 66 -2.25 -7.99 -14.17
C HIS A 66 -2.80 -8.89 -13.03
N GLY A 67 -3.94 -8.53 -12.46
CA GLY A 67 -4.67 -9.38 -11.52
C GLY A 67 -3.87 -9.71 -10.25
N LEU A 68 -3.75 -11.01 -9.97
CA LEU A 68 -3.01 -11.53 -8.81
C LEU A 68 -1.52 -11.19 -8.82
N ALA A 69 -0.93 -10.95 -9.99
CA ALA A 69 0.48 -10.58 -10.08
C ALA A 69 0.72 -9.20 -9.45
N ASP A 70 -0.18 -8.24 -9.68
CA ASP A 70 -0.10 -6.91 -9.05
C ASP A 70 -0.32 -7.00 -7.53
N ALA A 71 -1.26 -7.82 -7.07
CA ALA A 71 -1.50 -8.04 -5.63
C ALA A 71 -0.24 -8.60 -4.94
N ALA A 72 0.42 -9.60 -5.57
CA ALA A 72 1.67 -10.16 -5.10
C ALA A 72 2.82 -9.14 -5.14
N ALA A 73 2.85 -8.26 -6.14
CA ALA A 73 3.84 -7.20 -6.25
C ALA A 73 3.67 -6.14 -5.15
N TYR A 74 2.43 -5.76 -4.79
CA TYR A 74 2.19 -4.87 -3.64
C TYR A 74 2.59 -5.51 -2.31
N TRP A 75 2.35 -6.80 -2.14
CA TRP A 75 2.86 -7.54 -0.99
C TRP A 75 4.39 -7.50 -0.92
N LEU A 76 5.07 -7.73 -2.04
CA LEU A 76 6.53 -7.70 -2.11
C LEU A 76 7.08 -6.32 -1.75
N GLU A 77 6.42 -5.25 -2.18
CA GLU A 77 6.78 -3.90 -1.75
C GLU A 77 6.63 -3.70 -0.25
N GLY A 78 5.57 -4.27 0.34
CA GLY A 78 5.38 -4.30 1.77
C GLY A 78 6.55 -4.96 2.51
N GLU A 79 7.05 -6.08 1.98
CA GLU A 79 8.19 -6.80 2.55
C GLU A 79 9.53 -6.07 2.36
N ILE A 80 9.77 -5.49 1.17
CA ILE A 80 11.04 -4.81 0.85
C ILE A 80 11.09 -3.40 1.44
N PHE A 81 10.08 -2.58 1.17
CA PHE A 81 10.08 -1.16 1.52
C PHE A 81 9.39 -0.87 2.85
N GLY A 82 8.67 -1.83 3.44
CA GLY A 82 7.86 -1.63 4.65
C GLY A 82 6.44 -1.13 4.36
N GLY A 83 6.09 -0.95 3.09
CA GLY A 83 4.81 -0.42 2.65
C GLY A 83 4.75 -0.14 1.16
N VAL A 84 3.55 0.19 0.69
CA VAL A 84 3.32 0.59 -0.71
C VAL A 84 3.54 2.09 -0.83
N MET A 85 4.41 2.51 -1.76
CA MET A 85 4.64 3.93 -2.03
C MET A 85 3.58 4.52 -2.96
N LEU A 86 2.98 5.62 -2.55
CA LEU A 86 2.01 6.41 -3.30
C LEU A 86 2.60 7.77 -3.66
N PHE A 87 1.98 8.45 -4.62
CA PHE A 87 2.44 9.74 -5.11
C PHE A 87 1.31 10.76 -5.00
N ASP A 88 1.64 11.97 -4.56
CA ASP A 88 0.75 13.12 -4.73
C ASP A 88 0.75 13.49 -6.22
N ARG A 89 -0.36 13.17 -6.88
CA ARG A 89 -0.55 13.37 -8.31
C ARG A 89 -1.05 14.75 -8.69
N GLY A 90 -1.32 15.61 -7.70
CA GLY A 90 -1.96 16.90 -7.91
C GLY A 90 -3.30 16.80 -8.63
N GLN A 91 -3.86 17.96 -9.00
CA GLN A 91 -5.14 18.02 -9.73
C GLN A 91 -5.06 17.46 -11.15
N SER A 92 -3.85 17.35 -11.71
CA SER A 92 -3.61 16.80 -13.05
C SER A 92 -3.63 15.27 -13.07
N ASP A 93 -3.70 14.61 -11.91
CA ASP A 93 -3.58 13.16 -11.73
C ASP A 93 -2.28 12.55 -12.32
N THR A 94 -1.31 13.38 -12.70
CA THR A 94 -0.07 12.96 -13.38
C THR A 94 1.20 13.49 -12.73
N ASP A 95 1.08 14.47 -11.82
CA ASP A 95 2.24 15.03 -11.13
C ASP A 95 2.86 14.00 -10.15
N CYS A 96 3.97 14.37 -9.53
CA CYS A 96 4.57 13.63 -8.43
C CYS A 96 5.15 14.64 -7.44
N LYS A 97 4.27 15.35 -6.73
CA LYS A 97 4.66 16.47 -5.85
C LYS A 97 5.29 15.99 -4.54
N ALA A 98 4.87 14.83 -4.06
CA ALA A 98 5.33 14.23 -2.82
C ALA A 98 5.20 12.70 -2.86
N ILE A 99 5.97 12.03 -2.01
CA ILE A 99 5.91 10.58 -1.80
C ILE A 99 5.21 10.30 -0.48
N TRP A 100 4.32 9.33 -0.51
CA TRP A 100 3.54 8.86 0.62
C TRP A 100 3.69 7.35 0.77
N MET A 101 3.46 6.82 1.97
CA MET A 101 3.56 5.40 2.26
C MET A 101 2.30 4.89 2.94
N GLN A 102 1.79 3.75 2.45
CA GLN A 102 0.84 2.91 3.17
C GLN A 102 1.63 1.78 3.85
N GLY A 103 1.62 1.74 5.19
CA GLY A 103 2.33 0.71 5.95
C GLY A 103 1.83 -0.70 5.64
N HIS A 104 2.74 -1.68 5.67
CA HIS A 104 2.41 -3.10 5.43
C HIS A 104 2.07 -3.88 6.71
N ARG A 105 2.61 -3.48 7.86
CA ARG A 105 2.49 -4.26 9.11
C ARG A 105 1.06 -4.22 9.66
N ILE A 106 0.58 -5.37 10.14
CA ILE A 106 -0.76 -5.54 10.74
C ILE A 106 -0.98 -4.56 11.91
N HIS A 107 0.03 -4.42 12.77
CA HIS A 107 0.06 -3.48 13.90
C HIS A 107 0.92 -2.24 13.59
N GLY A 108 0.99 -1.84 12.31
CA GLY A 108 1.63 -0.60 11.89
C GLY A 108 0.61 0.54 11.73
N ALA A 109 1.10 1.68 11.22
CA ALA A 109 0.26 2.83 10.90
C ALA A 109 -0.91 2.44 9.97
N CYS A 110 -2.11 2.86 10.35
CA CYS A 110 -3.34 2.65 9.57
C CYS A 110 -3.63 3.82 8.61
N THR A 111 -2.96 4.95 8.80
CA THR A 111 -2.98 6.14 7.95
C THR A 111 -1.83 6.13 6.93
N LEU A 112 -1.98 6.96 5.89
CA LEU A 112 -0.91 7.31 4.98
C LEU A 112 0.01 8.34 5.62
N TYR A 113 1.30 8.20 5.40
CA TYR A 113 2.30 9.10 5.95
C TYR A 113 3.44 9.36 4.96
N PRO A 114 4.05 10.54 4.95
CA PRO A 114 5.26 10.78 4.19
C PRO A 114 6.45 10.15 4.93
N PRO A 115 7.48 9.66 4.22
CA PRO A 115 8.77 9.37 4.83
C PRO A 115 9.32 10.64 5.50
N THR A 116 9.97 10.51 6.65
CA THR A 116 10.71 11.64 7.22
C THR A 116 11.90 12.00 6.33
N THR A 117 12.43 13.21 6.47
CA THR A 117 13.66 13.62 5.76
C THR A 117 14.82 12.67 6.06
N VAL A 118 14.94 12.21 7.30
CA VAL A 118 15.97 11.24 7.73
C VAL A 118 15.78 9.89 7.01
N GLN A 119 14.56 9.38 6.94
CA GLN A 119 14.25 8.11 6.25
C GLN A 119 14.50 8.22 4.74
N LEU A 120 14.05 9.32 4.12
CA LEU A 120 14.22 9.55 2.70
C LEU A 120 15.70 9.73 2.33
N ASP A 121 16.45 10.52 3.10
CA ASP A 121 17.88 10.71 2.90
C ASP A 121 18.65 9.41 3.05
N ALA A 122 18.31 8.59 4.06
CA ALA A 122 18.94 7.29 4.25
C ALA A 122 18.69 6.36 3.06
N LEU A 123 17.45 6.34 2.54
CA LEU A 123 17.10 5.59 1.33
C LEU A 123 17.88 6.08 0.11
N ILE A 124 17.93 7.39 -0.12
CA ILE A 124 18.66 7.97 -1.27
C ILE A 124 20.14 7.65 -1.17
N ARG A 125 20.77 7.83 -0.01
CA ARG A 125 22.18 7.50 0.22
C ARG A 125 22.45 6.02 -0.03
N PHE A 126 21.56 5.13 0.43
CA PHE A 126 21.69 3.70 0.19
C PHE A 126 21.60 3.34 -1.30
N LEU A 127 20.64 3.91 -2.03
CA LEU A 127 20.43 3.65 -3.46
C LEU A 127 21.54 4.22 -4.35
N LEU A 128 22.14 5.34 -3.95
CA LEU A 128 23.20 6.01 -4.71
C LEU A 128 24.62 5.59 -4.30
N ASN A 129 24.77 4.77 -3.25
CA ASN A 129 26.10 4.39 -2.78
C ASN A 129 26.78 3.44 -3.76
N ASP A 130 28.02 3.73 -4.12
CA ASP A 130 28.83 2.83 -4.92
C ASP A 130 29.08 1.52 -4.16
N THR A 131 29.03 0.42 -4.89
CA THR A 131 29.08 -0.94 -4.34
C THR A 131 30.30 -1.23 -3.46
N GLY A 132 31.39 -0.47 -3.62
CA GLY A 132 32.60 -0.55 -2.79
C GLY A 132 32.48 0.07 -1.39
N VAL A 133 31.52 0.96 -1.13
CA VAL A 133 31.30 1.65 0.16
C VAL A 133 30.14 1.00 0.96
N LEU A 134 29.36 0.12 0.32
CA LEU A 134 28.20 -0.56 0.91
C LEU A 134 28.52 -1.39 2.16
N ALA A 135 29.78 -1.80 2.37
CA ALA A 135 30.16 -2.61 3.53
C ALA A 135 29.89 -1.91 4.88
N ASN A 136 29.85 -0.58 4.92
CA ASN A 136 29.71 0.19 6.15
C ASN A 136 28.40 1.01 6.26
N THR A 137 27.53 0.98 5.25
CA THR A 137 26.26 1.73 5.30
C THR A 137 25.12 0.79 5.69
N PRO A 138 24.43 1.01 6.83
CA PRO A 138 23.31 0.18 7.23
C PRO A 138 22.17 0.27 6.21
N CYS A 139 21.51 -0.86 5.94
CA CYS A 139 20.35 -0.90 5.07
C CYS A 139 19.19 -0.11 5.73
N PRO A 140 18.61 0.91 5.05
CA PRO A 140 17.52 1.71 5.60
C PRO A 140 16.14 1.05 5.43
N LEU A 141 16.09 -0.15 4.83
CA LEU A 141 14.87 -0.88 4.54
C LEU A 141 14.64 -2.01 5.54
N PRO A 142 13.37 -2.32 5.90
CA PRO A 142 12.14 -1.61 5.51
C PRO A 142 11.98 -0.26 6.22
N ILE A 143 11.31 0.70 5.57
CA ILE A 143 10.95 1.98 6.19
C ILE A 143 9.70 1.76 7.03
N LEU A 144 9.79 2.08 8.32
CA LEU A 144 8.69 1.92 9.27
C LEU A 144 8.18 3.29 9.69
N ALA A 145 6.86 3.44 9.77
CA ALA A 145 6.24 4.61 10.38
C ALA A 145 6.68 4.77 11.83
N THR A 146 6.90 6.03 12.21
CA THR A 146 7.09 6.49 13.58
C THR A 146 6.13 7.65 13.86
N ALA A 147 6.07 8.10 15.12
CA ALA A 147 5.32 9.29 15.54
C ALA A 147 5.67 10.56 14.74
N GLU A 148 6.88 10.64 14.19
CA GLU A 148 7.40 11.78 13.43
C GLU A 148 6.94 11.82 11.98
N ASN A 149 6.45 10.70 11.44
CA ASN A 149 5.91 10.64 10.08
C ASN A 149 4.56 11.38 10.02
N ARG A 150 4.63 12.68 9.73
CA ARG A 150 3.53 13.65 9.71
C ARG A 150 3.66 14.59 8.50
N PRO A 151 2.56 15.19 8.00
CA PRO A 151 1.18 14.93 8.39
C PRO A 151 0.70 13.57 7.88
N ARG A 152 -0.32 13.02 8.52
CA ARG A 152 -0.94 11.74 8.17
C ARG A 152 -2.30 11.97 7.55
N TRP A 153 -2.67 11.10 6.62
CA TRP A 153 -3.98 11.14 5.96
C TRP A 153 -4.73 9.83 6.09
N ASP A 154 -6.04 9.92 6.30
CA ASP A 154 -6.91 8.79 6.04
C ASP A 154 -6.75 8.33 4.58
N THR A 155 -6.68 7.03 4.38
CA THR A 155 -6.44 6.43 3.06
C THR A 155 -7.48 6.79 2.00
N LEU A 156 -8.73 7.04 2.40
CA LEU A 156 -9.81 7.40 1.48
C LEU A 156 -9.80 8.91 1.19
N ASP A 157 -9.59 9.74 2.21
CA ASP A 157 -9.46 11.20 2.02
C ASP A 157 -8.23 11.53 1.16
N ALA A 158 -7.11 10.86 1.40
CA ALA A 158 -5.91 11.00 0.59
C ALA A 158 -6.18 10.70 -0.89
N PHE A 159 -6.96 9.64 -1.16
CA PHE A 159 -7.32 9.24 -2.52
C PHE A 159 -8.31 10.21 -3.18
N THR A 160 -9.40 10.56 -2.49
CA THR A 160 -10.49 11.36 -3.10
C THR A 160 -10.23 12.85 -3.11
N ASP A 161 -9.65 13.37 -2.04
CA ASP A 161 -9.62 14.80 -1.76
C ASP A 161 -8.20 15.37 -1.99
N HIS A 162 -7.16 14.55 -1.82
CA HIS A 162 -5.75 14.98 -1.96
C HIS A 162 -5.03 14.41 -3.19
N HIS A 163 -5.69 13.59 -4.02
CA HIS A 163 -5.09 13.00 -5.22
C HIS A 163 -3.79 12.21 -4.95
N ILE A 164 -3.71 11.56 -3.78
CA ILE A 164 -2.57 10.72 -3.38
C ILE A 164 -2.89 9.28 -3.74
N PHE A 165 -2.28 8.80 -4.82
CA PHE A 165 -2.38 7.41 -5.27
C PHE A 165 -1.23 7.10 -6.23
N ARG A 166 -0.94 5.81 -6.40
CA ARG A 166 -0.01 5.43 -7.47
C ARG A 166 -0.76 5.30 -8.78
N ASN A 167 -1.84 4.53 -8.80
CA ASN A 167 -2.73 4.35 -9.93
C ASN A 167 -4.20 4.56 -9.55
N ARG A 168 -4.99 5.10 -10.48
CA ARG A 168 -6.39 5.45 -10.22
C ARG A 168 -7.29 4.22 -9.93
N TYR A 169 -6.94 3.05 -10.47
CA TYR A 169 -7.70 1.82 -10.29
C TYR A 169 -7.50 1.17 -8.90
N GLU A 170 -6.58 1.66 -8.07
CA GLU A 170 -6.27 1.06 -6.77
C GLU A 170 -7.42 1.17 -5.76
N ARG A 171 -8.27 2.19 -5.88
CA ARG A 171 -9.38 2.47 -4.96
C ARG A 171 -10.59 2.99 -5.71
N GLU A 172 -11.78 2.69 -5.18
CA GLU A 172 -13.01 3.30 -5.65
C GLU A 172 -13.20 4.68 -4.97
N PRO A 173 -13.70 5.69 -5.71
CA PRO A 173 -14.08 6.96 -5.12
C PRO A 173 -15.24 6.78 -4.12
N LYS A 174 -15.35 7.70 -3.16
CA LYS A 174 -16.46 7.74 -2.17
C LYS A 174 -17.80 7.60 -2.91
N SER A 175 -18.51 6.49 -2.70
CA SER A 175 -19.89 6.37 -3.16
C SER A 175 -20.77 7.35 -2.36
N PRO A 176 -21.60 8.17 -3.02
CA PRO A 176 -22.43 9.18 -2.35
C PRO A 176 -23.44 8.58 -1.36
N LEU A 177 -23.74 7.28 -1.47
CA LEU A 177 -24.63 6.56 -0.55
C LEU A 177 -23.96 6.12 0.76
N ILE A 178 -22.62 6.18 0.84
CA ILE A 178 -21.82 5.72 2.00
C ILE A 178 -21.28 6.92 2.80
N SER A 179 -21.59 8.15 2.36
CA SER A 179 -21.09 9.39 2.95
C SER A 179 -21.65 9.72 4.35
N GLN A 180 -22.70 9.02 4.81
CA GLN A 180 -23.36 9.33 6.09
C GLN A 180 -22.92 8.44 7.25
N GLU A 181 -22.35 7.26 6.97
CA GLU A 181 -21.72 6.45 7.99
C GLU A 181 -20.23 6.68 7.85
N ALA A 182 -19.69 7.61 8.65
CA ALA A 182 -18.26 7.65 8.90
C ALA A 182 -17.84 6.20 9.16
N PRO A 183 -16.99 5.59 8.31
CA PRO A 183 -16.62 4.20 8.51
C PRO A 183 -16.13 4.12 9.95
N ASN A 184 -16.73 3.21 10.73
CA ASN A 184 -16.32 2.87 12.08
C ASN A 184 -14.86 2.38 12.00
N ARG A 185 -13.92 3.31 11.84
CA ARG A 185 -12.49 3.06 11.80
C ARG A 185 -12.07 3.07 13.24
N PHE A 186 -12.22 1.93 13.89
CA PHE A 186 -11.84 1.68 15.28
C PHE A 186 -10.38 2.04 15.61
N TRP A 187 -9.55 2.40 14.61
CA TRP A 187 -8.10 2.53 14.69
C TRP A 187 -7.55 3.93 14.36
N CYS A 188 -8.39 4.86 13.84
CA CYS A 188 -7.96 6.23 13.55
C CYS A 188 -9.13 7.19 13.85
N ARG A 189 -8.95 8.10 14.80
CA ARG A 189 -9.94 9.15 15.07
C ARG A 189 -9.54 10.40 14.31
N ARG A 190 -10.49 11.05 13.65
CA ARG A 190 -10.25 12.38 13.06
C ARG A 190 -9.84 13.32 14.20
N GLY A 191 -8.60 13.80 14.17
CA GLY A 191 -8.11 14.74 15.17
C GLY A 191 -8.89 16.07 15.11
N PRO A 192 -8.79 16.91 16.15
CA PRO A 192 -9.42 18.24 16.17
C PRO A 192 -8.83 19.21 15.13
N SER A 193 -7.69 18.89 14.51
CA SER A 193 -7.08 19.68 13.43
C SER A 193 -7.33 19.01 12.07
N MET A 194 -7.68 19.81 11.05
CA MET A 194 -7.82 19.33 9.66
C MET A 194 -6.48 19.00 8.98
N LEU A 195 -5.36 19.16 9.69
CA LEU A 195 -4.00 19.06 9.13
C LEU A 195 -3.35 17.69 9.36
N ASP A 196 -3.92 16.83 10.20
CA ASP A 196 -3.29 15.55 10.58
C ASP A 196 -4.32 14.55 11.13
N TRP A 197 -4.12 13.27 10.79
CA TRP A 197 -4.90 12.15 11.32
C TRP A 197 -4.09 11.38 12.38
N PRO A 198 -4.42 11.52 13.69
CA PRO A 198 -3.73 10.78 14.73
C PRO A 198 -4.02 9.28 14.65
N GLU A 199 -2.98 8.48 14.95
CA GLU A 199 -3.07 7.05 15.17
C GLU A 199 -3.45 6.78 16.64
N CYS A 200 -3.99 5.59 16.94
CA CYS A 200 -4.34 5.22 18.32
C CYS A 200 -3.18 5.28 19.32
N GLU A 201 -1.94 5.14 18.87
CA GLU A 201 -0.74 5.19 19.73
C GLU A 201 -0.29 6.62 20.06
N ASP A 202 -0.92 7.63 19.46
CA ASP A 202 -0.60 9.05 19.70
C ASP A 202 -1.36 9.66 20.90
N GLU A 203 -2.31 8.92 21.48
CA GLU A 203 -3.09 9.28 22.68
C GLU A 203 -2.54 8.59 23.94
#